data_AF-A0A1H6PKX9-F1
#
_entry.id   AF-A0A1H6PKX9-F1
#
_cell.length_a   1.000
_cell.length_b   1.000
_cell.length_c   1.000
_cell.angle_alpha   90.00
_cell.angle_beta   90.00
_cell.angle_gamma   90.00
#
_symmetry.space_group_name_H-M   'P 1'
#
loop_
_entity.id
_entity.type
_entity.pdbx_description
1 polymer ?
#
loop_
_entity_poly.entity_id
_entity_poly.type
_entity_poly.pdbx_seq_one_letter_code
_entity_poly.pdbx_strand_id
1 'polypeptide(L)'
;MSLKRNTETEVEEGVKVAKIESSTEETAKNFFLQFKTRLDISQDERSQVINISRDVTAASKKIIFALHRVKKNGQEPLSLAPDVQATLTSQYKLIAAKFAEINSLVGNSTNAYWKYSRQVSGASEEMIEAMSFQFWLERGQIMTMEELHEIIKQHNIDVYVHPRDYISGLFDLTGELMRYGTLNKAHGLPIVALLREFEYSVFVLTGDPNLVKKIEVFQQSLAKLERLLYDQSLQVSEVV
;
A
#
# COMPACT_ATOMS: atom_id res chain seq x y z
N MET A 1 50.58 -52.58 -49.98
CA MET A 1 50.28 -51.14 -49.85
C MET A 1 49.25 -50.96 -48.74
N SER A 2 49.68 -50.88 -47.48
CA SER A 2 48.79 -50.62 -46.35
C SER A 2 48.62 -49.12 -46.17
N LEU A 3 47.38 -48.64 -46.29
CA LEU A 3 47.00 -47.29 -45.91
C LEU A 3 47.10 -47.14 -44.38
N LYS A 4 48.17 -46.49 -43.91
CA LYS A 4 48.16 -45.83 -42.60
C LYS A 4 47.45 -44.48 -42.77
N ARG A 5 46.13 -44.43 -42.57
CA ARG A 5 45.36 -43.17 -42.51
C ARG A 5 45.05 -42.80 -41.06
N ASN A 6 45.39 -41.55 -40.72
CA ASN A 6 44.64 -40.62 -39.86
C ASN A 6 44.31 -40.95 -38.40
N THR A 7 45.15 -41.65 -37.65
CA THR A 7 44.93 -41.76 -36.19
C THR A 7 45.35 -40.49 -35.42
N GLU A 8 46.32 -39.71 -35.89
CA GLU A 8 46.77 -38.48 -35.20
C GLU A 8 45.81 -37.29 -35.42
N THR A 9 45.22 -37.20 -36.61
CA THR A 9 44.31 -36.11 -36.99
C THR A 9 42.96 -36.20 -36.28
N GLU A 10 42.41 -37.41 -36.10
CA GLU A 10 41.15 -37.64 -35.36
C GLU A 10 41.32 -37.39 -33.85
N VAL A 11 42.51 -37.66 -33.28
CA VAL A 11 42.81 -37.39 -31.87
C VAL A 11 42.99 -35.88 -31.64
N GLU A 12 43.63 -35.14 -32.55
CA GLU A 12 43.73 -33.68 -32.45
C GLU A 12 42.38 -32.97 -32.63
N GLU A 13 41.51 -33.45 -33.53
CA GLU A 13 40.14 -32.94 -33.67
C GLU A 13 39.29 -33.24 -32.44
N GLY A 14 39.36 -34.45 -31.88
CA GLY A 14 38.66 -34.81 -30.64
C GLY A 14 39.11 -33.99 -29.42
N VAL A 15 40.41 -33.70 -29.31
CA VAL A 15 40.97 -32.82 -28.26
C VAL A 15 40.53 -31.37 -28.45
N LYS A 16 40.45 -30.87 -29.69
CA LYS A 16 39.94 -29.52 -29.97
C LYS A 16 38.45 -29.39 -29.67
N VAL A 17 37.63 -30.38 -30.05
CA VAL A 17 36.19 -30.39 -29.79
C VAL A 17 35.92 -30.48 -28.28
N ALA A 18 36.59 -31.37 -27.55
CA ALA A 18 36.45 -31.48 -26.10
C ALA A 18 36.89 -30.20 -25.36
N LYS A 19 37.92 -29.51 -25.86
CA LYS A 19 38.41 -28.24 -25.29
C LYS A 19 37.47 -27.06 -25.60
N ILE A 20 36.80 -27.08 -26.75
CA ILE A 20 35.75 -26.12 -27.09
C ILE A 20 34.54 -26.37 -26.20
N GLU A 21 34.07 -27.63 -26.09
CA GLU A 21 32.94 -28.04 -25.25
C GLU A 21 33.17 -27.67 -23.77
N SER A 22 34.36 -27.94 -23.22
CA SER A 22 34.70 -27.56 -21.83
C SER A 22 34.73 -26.04 -21.64
N SER A 23 35.18 -25.27 -22.64
CA SER A 23 35.20 -23.80 -22.59
C SER A 23 33.77 -23.21 -22.64
N THR A 24 32.87 -23.82 -23.42
CA THR A 24 31.45 -23.45 -23.44
C THR A 24 30.75 -23.81 -22.12
N GLU A 25 31.08 -24.95 -21.52
CA GLU A 25 30.51 -25.35 -20.22
C GLU A 25 30.96 -24.40 -19.10
N GLU A 26 32.24 -24.01 -19.09
CA GLU A 26 32.78 -23.05 -18.12
C GLU A 26 32.20 -21.64 -18.33
N THR A 27 32.02 -21.22 -19.59
CA THR A 27 31.34 -19.96 -19.93
C THR A 27 29.88 -19.97 -19.49
N ALA A 28 29.16 -21.06 -19.72
CA ALA A 28 27.78 -21.22 -19.27
C ALA A 28 27.68 -21.21 -17.74
N LYS A 29 28.57 -21.93 -17.03
CA LYS A 29 28.64 -21.92 -15.56
C LYS A 29 28.88 -20.52 -15.01
N ASN A 30 29.81 -19.77 -15.60
CA ASN A 30 30.10 -18.39 -15.21
C ASN A 30 28.90 -17.47 -15.48
N PHE A 31 28.19 -17.66 -16.60
CA PHE A 31 26.96 -16.93 -16.91
C PHE A 31 25.88 -17.21 -15.85
N PHE A 32 25.60 -18.49 -15.55
CA PHE A 32 24.64 -18.87 -14.50
C PHE A 32 25.03 -18.36 -13.11
N LEU A 33 26.33 -18.34 -12.78
CA LEU A 33 26.81 -17.79 -11.52
C LEU A 33 26.51 -16.28 -11.42
N GLN A 34 26.69 -15.53 -12.51
CA GLN A 34 26.30 -14.11 -12.55
C GLN A 34 24.79 -13.92 -12.39
N PHE A 35 23.95 -14.76 -12.99
CA PHE A 35 22.50 -14.71 -12.74
C PHE A 35 22.17 -14.99 -11.28
N LYS A 36 22.78 -16.02 -10.71
CA LYS A 36 22.59 -16.35 -9.29
C LYS A 36 22.91 -15.15 -8.41
N THR A 37 24.09 -14.55 -8.58
CA THR A 37 24.48 -13.36 -7.80
C THR A 37 23.49 -12.21 -7.96
N ARG A 38 22.99 -11.94 -9.19
CA ARG A 38 21.99 -10.90 -9.42
C ARG A 38 20.64 -11.23 -8.77
N LEU A 39 20.23 -12.50 -8.81
CA LEU A 39 19.00 -12.96 -8.17
C LEU A 39 19.09 -12.85 -6.65
N ASP A 40 20.22 -13.23 -6.06
CA ASP A 40 20.48 -13.12 -4.62
C ASP A 40 20.40 -11.64 -4.17
N ILE A 41 21.09 -10.72 -4.88
CA ILE A 41 20.99 -9.27 -4.61
C ILE A 41 19.55 -8.78 -4.73
N SER A 42 18.84 -9.17 -5.78
CA SER A 42 17.44 -8.76 -5.98
C SER A 42 16.50 -9.31 -4.90
N GLN A 43 16.80 -10.48 -4.36
CA GLN A 43 16.03 -11.12 -3.30
C GLN A 43 16.29 -10.45 -1.96
N ASP A 44 17.53 -10.06 -1.67
CA ASP A 44 17.91 -9.29 -0.49
C ASP A 44 17.25 -7.90 -0.50
N GLU A 45 17.35 -7.20 -1.64
CA GLU A 45 16.68 -5.90 -1.85
C GLU A 45 15.17 -6.02 -1.63
N ARG A 46 14.53 -7.06 -2.20
CA ARG A 46 13.09 -7.32 -2.00
C ARG A 46 12.76 -7.54 -0.52
N SER A 47 13.59 -8.30 0.19
CA SER A 47 13.36 -8.61 1.60
C SER A 47 13.46 -7.36 2.48
N GLN A 48 14.39 -6.46 2.17
CA GLN A 48 14.49 -5.15 2.82
C GLN A 48 13.23 -4.30 2.55
N VAL A 49 12.79 -4.20 1.29
CA VAL A 49 11.57 -3.45 0.93
C VAL A 49 10.34 -4.00 1.67
N ILE A 50 10.21 -5.33 1.81
CA ILE A 50 9.11 -5.95 2.57
C ILE A 50 9.13 -5.51 4.04
N ASN A 51 10.30 -5.53 4.68
CA ASN A 51 10.44 -5.16 6.08
C ASN A 51 10.12 -3.67 6.30
N ILE A 52 10.64 -2.80 5.44
CA ILE A 52 10.38 -1.36 5.52
C ILE A 52 8.90 -1.06 5.26
N SER A 53 8.28 -1.73 4.28
CA SER A 53 6.85 -1.56 4.00
C SER A 53 5.97 -1.95 5.20
N ARG A 54 6.34 -3.01 5.93
CA ARG A 54 5.66 -3.39 7.19
C ARG A 54 5.81 -2.33 8.27
N ASP A 55 6.97 -1.69 8.38
CA ASP A 55 7.18 -0.58 9.32
C ASP A 55 6.25 0.60 8.99
N VAL A 56 6.09 0.95 7.71
CA VAL A 56 5.17 2.01 7.25
C VAL A 56 3.72 1.65 7.57
N THR A 57 3.28 0.41 7.30
CA THR A 57 1.95 -0.06 7.68
C THR A 57 1.74 0.04 9.19
N ALA A 58 2.72 -0.38 10.01
CA ALA A 58 2.62 -0.31 11.45
C ALA A 58 2.54 1.13 11.98
N ALA A 59 3.29 2.06 11.37
CA ALA A 59 3.23 3.48 11.71
C ALA A 59 1.87 4.09 11.34
N SER A 60 1.34 3.75 10.15
CA SER A 60 0.04 4.22 9.67
C SER A 60 -1.11 3.72 10.57
N LYS A 61 -1.07 2.45 11.01
CA LYS A 61 -2.02 1.93 12.00
C LYS A 61 -2.00 2.67 13.32
N LYS A 62 -0.81 3.03 13.81
CA LYS A 62 -0.70 3.83 15.04
C LYS A 62 -1.35 5.21 14.89
N ILE A 63 -1.28 5.81 13.71
CA ILE A 63 -2.00 7.06 13.39
C ILE A 63 -3.51 6.79 13.45
N ILE A 64 -4.02 5.79 12.72
CA ILE A 64 -5.45 5.44 12.70
C ILE A 64 -5.99 5.19 14.13
N PHE A 65 -5.29 4.40 14.94
CA PHE A 65 -5.68 4.15 16.33
C PHE A 65 -5.65 5.42 17.19
N ALA A 66 -4.68 6.30 16.98
CA ALA A 66 -4.63 7.58 17.69
C ALA A 66 -5.80 8.47 17.31
N LEU A 67 -6.17 8.51 16.04
CA LEU A 67 -7.30 9.29 15.50
C LEU A 67 -8.65 8.80 16.02
N HIS A 68 -8.85 7.50 16.22
CA HIS A 68 -10.07 6.96 16.84
C HIS A 68 -10.33 7.46 18.26
N ARG A 69 -9.30 7.96 18.97
CA ARG A 69 -9.45 8.55 20.31
C ARG A 69 -9.94 9.99 20.26
N VAL A 70 -9.90 10.63 19.09
CA VAL A 70 -10.30 12.01 18.91
C VAL A 70 -11.82 12.08 18.88
N LYS A 71 -12.39 12.90 19.77
CA LYS A 71 -13.83 13.17 19.80
C LYS A 71 -14.08 14.49 19.07
N LYS A 72 -14.82 14.43 17.97
CA LYS A 72 -15.29 15.63 17.28
C LYS A 72 -16.61 16.08 17.92
N ASN A 73 -16.65 17.26 18.51
CA ASN A 73 -17.86 17.82 19.09
C ASN A 73 -18.45 18.86 18.14
N GLY A 74 -19.42 18.45 17.31
CA GLY A 74 -20.12 19.36 16.41
C GLY A 74 -19.22 20.00 15.34
N GLN A 75 -19.35 21.31 15.17
CA GLN A 75 -18.65 22.12 14.15
C GLN A 75 -17.37 22.79 14.67
N GLU A 76 -16.94 22.52 15.90
CA GLU A 76 -15.72 23.12 16.43
C GLU A 76 -14.48 22.63 15.67
N PRO A 77 -13.45 23.49 15.51
CA PRO A 77 -12.17 23.08 14.94
C PRO A 77 -11.61 21.86 15.67
N LEU A 78 -11.02 20.94 14.91
CA LEU A 78 -10.47 19.71 15.47
C LEU A 78 -9.37 20.03 16.50
N SER A 79 -9.70 19.94 17.78
CA SER A 79 -8.73 20.09 18.87
C SER A 79 -8.11 18.74 19.18
N LEU A 80 -6.91 18.50 18.63
CA LEU A 80 -6.14 17.30 18.95
C LEU A 80 -5.52 17.43 20.34
N ALA A 81 -5.67 16.38 21.14
CA ALA A 81 -4.95 16.30 22.39
C ALA A 81 -3.43 16.27 22.13
N PRO A 82 -2.59 16.87 23.00
CA PRO A 82 -1.15 17.00 22.75
C PRO A 82 -0.44 15.66 22.53
N ASP A 83 -0.90 14.60 23.19
CA ASP A 83 -0.39 13.24 23.05
C ASP A 83 -0.70 12.65 21.66
N VAL A 84 -1.90 12.89 21.14
CA VAL A 84 -2.33 12.50 19.79
C VAL A 84 -1.48 13.26 18.77
N GLN A 85 -1.37 14.58 18.89
CA GLN A 85 -0.58 15.39 17.96
C GLN A 85 0.90 14.99 17.93
N ALA A 86 1.50 14.70 19.09
CA ALA A 86 2.86 14.20 19.19
C ALA A 86 3.01 12.82 18.50
N THR A 87 2.01 11.95 18.66
CA THR A 87 1.97 10.64 17.98
C THR A 87 1.94 10.82 16.46
N LEU A 88 1.02 11.63 15.93
CA LEU A 88 0.91 11.89 14.49
C LEU A 88 2.24 12.41 13.92
N THR A 89 2.80 13.44 14.55
CA THR A 89 4.06 14.07 14.11
C THR A 89 5.21 13.05 14.06
N SER A 90 5.33 12.23 15.11
CA SER A 90 6.34 11.18 15.20
C SER A 90 6.16 10.11 14.12
N GLN A 91 4.93 9.63 13.91
CA GLN A 91 4.66 8.59 12.93
C GLN A 91 4.80 9.08 11.49
N TYR A 92 4.34 10.28 11.13
CA TYR A 92 4.56 10.83 9.80
C TYR A 92 6.04 11.02 9.48
N LYS A 93 6.84 11.48 10.45
CA LYS A 93 8.29 11.58 10.28
C LYS A 93 8.93 10.21 10.05
N LEU A 94 8.46 9.17 10.75
CA LEU A 94 8.92 7.81 10.54
C LEU A 94 8.55 7.32 9.13
N ILE A 95 7.31 7.53 8.69
CA ILE A 95 6.85 7.17 7.34
C ILE A 95 7.72 7.84 6.27
N ALA A 96 7.99 9.15 6.41
CA ALA A 96 8.85 9.89 5.50
C ALA A 96 10.26 9.28 5.42
N ALA A 97 10.86 8.97 6.57
CA ALA A 97 12.18 8.34 6.63
C ALA A 97 12.20 6.95 5.98
N LYS A 98 11.14 6.15 6.16
CA LYS A 98 11.02 4.79 5.62
C LYS A 98 10.81 4.78 4.11
N PHE A 99 10.02 5.70 3.56
CA PHE A 99 9.93 5.85 2.10
C PHE A 99 11.24 6.33 1.48
N ALA A 100 11.97 7.25 2.13
CA ALA A 100 13.29 7.65 1.68
C ALA A 100 14.31 6.48 1.71
N GLU A 101 14.21 5.58 2.69
CA GLU A 101 15.01 4.34 2.77
C GLU A 101 14.73 3.44 1.57
N ILE A 102 13.45 3.19 1.24
CA ILE A 102 13.05 2.43 0.04
C ILE A 102 13.61 3.07 -1.23
N ASN A 103 13.47 4.40 -1.38
CA ASN A 103 13.92 5.10 -2.58
C ASN A 103 15.44 5.04 -2.71
N SER A 104 16.18 5.02 -1.60
CA SER A 104 17.65 4.87 -1.62
C SER A 104 18.07 3.47 -2.06
N LEU A 105 17.28 2.44 -1.73
CA LEU A 105 17.54 1.05 -2.16
C LEU A 105 17.26 0.84 -3.65
N VAL A 106 16.16 1.40 -4.18
CA VAL A 106 15.67 1.14 -5.54
C VAL A 106 16.03 2.26 -6.54
N GLY A 107 16.48 3.40 -6.03
CA GLY A 107 16.95 4.58 -6.78
C GLY A 107 15.98 5.76 -6.80
N ASN A 108 14.67 5.52 -6.94
CA ASN A 108 13.64 6.56 -6.83
C ASN A 108 12.27 5.96 -6.52
N SER A 109 11.31 6.81 -6.16
CA SER A 109 9.96 6.42 -5.76
C SER A 109 9.15 5.74 -6.87
N THR A 110 9.35 6.14 -8.13
CA THR A 110 8.67 5.51 -9.28
C THR A 110 9.21 4.10 -9.55
N ASN A 111 10.52 3.92 -9.53
CA ASN A 111 11.18 2.63 -9.70
C ASN A 111 10.86 1.68 -8.54
N ALA A 112 10.86 2.20 -7.31
CA ALA A 112 10.43 1.46 -6.13
C ALA A 112 9.02 0.89 -6.33
N TYR A 113 8.09 1.71 -6.82
CA TYR A 113 6.74 1.29 -7.13
C TYR A 113 6.71 0.22 -8.23
N TRP A 114 7.26 0.48 -9.42
CA TRP A 114 7.10 -0.47 -10.54
C TRP A 114 7.85 -1.79 -10.33
N LYS A 115 8.99 -1.77 -9.63
CA LYS A 115 9.77 -2.98 -9.33
C LYS A 115 9.15 -3.80 -8.19
N TYR A 116 8.64 -3.13 -7.16
CA TYR A 116 8.12 -3.77 -5.94
C TYR A 116 6.69 -3.38 -5.58
N SER A 117 5.85 -3.16 -6.60
CA SER A 117 4.46 -2.69 -6.43
C SER A 117 3.69 -3.53 -5.41
N ARG A 118 3.82 -4.86 -5.48
CA ARG A 118 3.15 -5.78 -4.54
C ARG A 118 3.60 -5.62 -3.09
N GLN A 119 4.83 -5.15 -2.85
CA GLN A 119 5.37 -4.97 -1.51
C GLN A 119 5.01 -3.58 -0.96
N VAL A 120 5.04 -2.55 -1.82
CA VAL A 120 4.85 -1.15 -1.43
C VAL A 120 3.37 -0.73 -1.43
N SER A 121 2.55 -1.28 -2.32
CA SER A 121 1.13 -0.93 -2.49
C SER A 121 0.37 -1.01 -1.17
N GLY A 122 0.48 -2.10 -0.42
CA GLY A 122 -0.21 -2.22 0.89
C GLY A 122 0.24 -1.19 1.93
N ALA A 123 1.51 -0.78 1.90
CA ALA A 123 2.01 0.29 2.78
C ALA A 123 1.50 1.67 2.35
N SER A 124 1.41 1.90 1.03
CA SER A 124 0.82 3.11 0.47
C SER A 124 -0.68 3.21 0.78
N GLU A 125 -1.43 2.13 0.62
CA GLU A 125 -2.87 2.06 0.92
C GLU A 125 -3.15 2.46 2.38
N GLU A 126 -2.43 1.86 3.33
CA GLU A 126 -2.60 2.16 4.77
C GLU A 126 -2.19 3.60 5.13
N MET A 127 -1.14 4.14 4.49
CA MET A 127 -0.76 5.55 4.68
C MET A 127 -1.86 6.49 4.18
N ILE A 128 -2.45 6.19 3.01
CA ILE A 128 -3.54 6.97 2.43
C ILE A 128 -4.78 6.89 3.31
N GLU A 129 -5.12 5.72 3.83
CA GLU A 129 -6.17 5.54 4.82
C GLU A 129 -5.96 6.43 6.05
N ALA A 130 -4.75 6.42 6.64
CA ALA A 130 -4.42 7.24 7.80
C ALA A 130 -4.57 8.75 7.53
N MET A 131 -4.02 9.24 6.41
CA MET A 131 -4.09 10.65 6.01
C MET A 131 -5.52 11.07 5.69
N SER A 132 -6.26 10.24 4.96
CA SER A 132 -7.65 10.49 4.59
C SER A 132 -8.58 10.48 5.81
N PHE A 133 -8.31 9.65 6.81
CA PHE A 133 -9.07 9.65 8.05
C PHE A 133 -8.82 10.94 8.86
N GLN A 134 -7.57 11.37 8.97
CA GLN A 134 -7.24 12.66 9.61
C GLN A 134 -7.95 13.82 8.89
N PHE A 135 -7.85 13.86 7.57
CA PHE A 135 -8.48 14.92 6.77
C PHE A 135 -9.99 14.94 6.91
N TRP A 136 -10.64 13.77 6.95
CA TRP A 136 -12.07 13.69 7.22
C TRP A 136 -12.42 14.20 8.62
N LEU A 137 -11.62 13.90 9.64
CA LEU A 137 -11.84 14.45 10.99
C LEU A 137 -11.76 15.97 10.99
N GLU A 138 -10.81 16.55 10.23
CA GLU A 138 -10.61 17.99 10.11
C GLU A 138 -11.71 18.68 9.29
N ARG A 139 -12.08 18.12 8.13
CA ARG A 139 -12.91 18.81 7.12
C ARG A 139 -14.29 18.18 6.88
N GLY A 140 -14.49 16.92 7.27
CA GLY A 140 -15.74 16.19 7.07
C GLY A 140 -15.99 15.74 5.62
N GLN A 141 -14.96 15.73 4.77
CA GLN A 141 -15.04 15.43 3.34
C GLN A 141 -14.09 14.29 2.97
N ILE A 142 -14.34 13.64 1.82
CA ILE A 142 -13.39 12.69 1.23
C ILE A 142 -12.23 13.47 0.60
N MET A 143 -11.01 13.04 0.92
CA MET A 143 -9.77 13.64 0.41
C MET A 143 -9.59 13.36 -1.08
N THR A 144 -9.27 14.37 -1.88
CA THR A 144 -8.87 14.24 -3.30
C THR A 144 -7.41 13.82 -3.48
N MET A 145 -7.03 13.36 -4.68
CA MET A 145 -5.62 13.02 -4.98
C MET A 145 -4.70 14.24 -4.89
N GLU A 146 -5.19 15.41 -5.29
CA GLU A 146 -4.45 16.67 -5.20
C GLU A 146 -4.16 17.04 -3.74
N GLU A 147 -5.17 16.92 -2.87
CA GLU A 147 -5.02 17.18 -1.44
C GLU A 147 -4.08 16.17 -0.76
N LEU A 148 -4.15 14.90 -1.18
CA LEU A 148 -3.20 13.87 -0.74
C LEU A 148 -1.76 14.27 -1.06
N HIS A 149 -1.49 14.70 -2.29
CA HIS A 149 -0.15 15.13 -2.69
C HIS A 149 0.34 16.34 -1.90
N GLU A 150 -0.54 17.29 -1.59
CA GLU A 150 -0.18 18.45 -0.74
C GLU A 150 0.20 18.01 0.68
N ILE A 151 -0.53 17.07 1.27
CA ILE A 151 -0.22 16.53 2.61
C ILE A 151 1.09 15.73 2.60
N ILE A 152 1.29 14.89 1.58
CA ILE A 152 2.54 14.15 1.37
C ILE A 152 3.74 15.10 1.31
N LYS A 153 3.59 16.22 0.58
CA LYS A 153 4.61 17.26 0.47
C LYS A 153 4.84 17.99 1.81
N GLN A 154 3.79 18.32 2.54
CA GLN A 154 3.89 18.93 3.88
C GLN A 154 4.67 18.05 4.86
N HIS A 155 4.51 16.73 4.76
CA HIS A 155 5.25 15.77 5.59
C HIS A 155 6.59 15.33 5.00
N ASN A 156 7.00 15.88 3.85
CA ASN A 156 8.23 15.54 3.14
C ASN A 156 8.38 14.03 2.89
N ILE A 157 7.28 13.38 2.48
CA ILE A 157 7.25 11.96 2.13
C ILE A 157 7.49 11.85 0.62
N ASP A 158 8.57 11.20 0.22
CA ASP A 158 8.87 10.92 -1.19
C ASP A 158 8.31 9.55 -1.57
N VAL A 159 7.08 9.53 -2.10
CA VAL A 159 6.39 8.30 -2.50
C VAL A 159 5.62 8.53 -3.79
N TYR A 160 5.66 7.55 -4.68
CA TYR A 160 4.81 7.53 -5.86
C TYR A 160 3.46 6.91 -5.47
N VAL A 161 2.39 7.71 -5.53
CA VAL A 161 1.03 7.24 -5.26
C VAL A 161 0.38 6.81 -6.56
N HIS A 162 0.13 5.51 -6.70
CA HIS A 162 -0.62 5.01 -7.84
C HIS A 162 -2.13 5.21 -7.63
N PRO A 163 -2.91 5.63 -8.65
CA PRO A 163 -4.35 5.87 -8.50
C PRO A 163 -5.14 4.69 -7.93
N ARG A 164 -4.72 3.47 -8.28
CA ARG A 164 -5.28 2.23 -7.71
C ARG A 164 -5.13 2.15 -6.19
N ASP A 165 -3.95 2.47 -5.66
CA ASP A 165 -3.68 2.38 -4.22
C ASP A 165 -4.38 3.50 -3.46
N TYR A 166 -4.55 4.67 -4.10
CA TYR A 166 -5.41 5.72 -3.58
C TYR A 166 -6.86 5.27 -3.43
N ILE A 167 -7.47 4.75 -4.50
CA ILE A 167 -8.85 4.24 -4.47
C ILE A 167 -8.98 3.12 -3.42
N SER A 168 -8.01 2.20 -3.40
CA SER A 168 -7.98 1.09 -2.45
C SER A 168 -7.89 1.55 -0.99
N GLY A 169 -7.08 2.58 -0.71
CA GLY A 169 -6.98 3.22 0.61
C GLY A 169 -8.25 3.99 1.00
N LEU A 170 -8.95 4.62 0.04
CA LEU A 170 -10.26 5.24 0.30
C LEU A 170 -11.33 4.20 0.66
N PHE A 171 -11.30 3.01 0.04
CA PHE A 171 -12.20 1.92 0.45
C PHE A 171 -11.92 1.49 1.89
N ASP A 172 -10.66 1.38 2.29
CA ASP A 172 -10.30 1.02 3.67
C ASP A 172 -10.73 2.11 4.67
N LEU A 173 -10.55 3.39 4.31
CA LEU A 173 -11.07 4.53 5.07
C LEU A 173 -12.57 4.37 5.38
N THR A 174 -13.39 3.92 4.42
CA THR A 174 -14.83 3.76 4.68
C THR A 174 -15.07 2.83 5.87
N GLY A 175 -14.26 1.76 6.01
CA GLY A 175 -14.25 0.85 7.15
C GLY A 175 -14.03 1.57 8.47
N GLU A 176 -13.02 2.44 8.52
CA GLU A 176 -12.69 3.21 9.72
C GLU A 176 -13.73 4.30 10.02
N LEU A 177 -14.33 4.95 9.02
CA LEU A 177 -15.45 5.88 9.23
C LEU A 177 -16.66 5.16 9.83
N MET A 178 -17.00 3.97 9.33
CA MET A 178 -18.13 3.20 9.87
C MET A 178 -17.88 2.77 11.31
N ARG A 179 -16.65 2.34 11.62
CA ARG A 179 -16.22 2.06 12.98
C ARG A 179 -16.34 3.31 13.87
N TYR A 180 -15.88 4.45 13.38
CA TYR A 180 -15.95 5.72 14.11
C TYR A 180 -17.40 6.14 14.38
N GLY A 181 -18.29 6.05 13.39
CA GLY A 181 -19.71 6.39 13.52
C GLY A 181 -20.47 5.45 14.46
N THR A 182 -20.09 4.18 14.51
CA THR A 182 -20.66 3.21 15.47
C THR A 182 -20.32 3.58 16.91
N LEU A 183 -19.09 4.05 17.16
CA LEU A 183 -18.63 4.46 18.49
C LEU A 183 -19.10 5.88 18.87
N ASN A 184 -19.21 6.77 17.88
CA ASN A 184 -19.58 8.17 18.07
C ASN A 184 -20.90 8.46 17.37
N LYS A 185 -22.02 8.11 18.02
CA LYS A 185 -23.37 8.16 17.44
C LYS A 185 -23.74 9.49 16.76
N ALA A 186 -23.28 10.62 17.31
CA ALA A 186 -23.52 11.94 16.73
C ALA A 186 -23.00 12.09 15.28
N HIS A 187 -21.98 11.31 14.90
CA HIS A 187 -21.39 11.31 13.56
C HIS A 187 -21.92 10.21 12.65
N GLY A 188 -22.77 9.30 13.15
CA GLY A 188 -23.27 8.18 12.37
C GLY A 188 -24.03 8.61 11.12
N LEU A 189 -25.02 9.53 11.27
CA LEU A 189 -25.80 10.03 10.14
C LEU A 189 -24.95 10.83 9.12
N PRO A 190 -24.09 11.80 9.54
CA PRO A 190 -23.15 12.45 8.63
C PRO A 190 -22.25 11.48 7.86
N ILE A 191 -21.75 10.43 8.52
CA ILE A 191 -20.93 9.40 7.86
C ILE A 191 -21.74 8.63 6.82
N VAL A 192 -22.95 8.19 7.15
CA VAL A 192 -23.82 7.50 6.18
C VAL A 192 -24.10 8.37 4.95
N ALA A 193 -24.41 9.66 5.15
CA ALA A 193 -24.66 10.58 4.06
C ALA A 193 -23.44 10.69 3.12
N LEU A 194 -22.24 10.85 3.70
CA LEU A 194 -20.98 10.90 2.95
C LEU A 194 -20.71 9.59 2.20
N LEU A 195 -20.91 8.43 2.85
CA LEU A 195 -20.64 7.13 2.24
C LEU A 195 -21.64 6.80 1.12
N ARG A 196 -22.89 7.28 1.21
CA ARG A 196 -23.85 7.18 0.11
C ARG A 196 -23.46 8.04 -1.09
N GLU A 197 -22.91 9.23 -0.86
CA GLU A 197 -22.31 10.04 -1.94
C GLU A 197 -21.13 9.33 -2.60
N PHE A 198 -20.26 8.73 -1.79
CA PHE A 198 -19.14 7.92 -2.28
C PHE A 198 -19.60 6.71 -3.10
N GLU A 199 -20.66 5.99 -2.68
CA GLU A 199 -21.20 4.84 -3.39
C GLU A 199 -21.62 5.15 -4.84
N TYR A 200 -22.16 6.34 -5.11
CA TYR A 200 -22.46 6.74 -6.50
C TYR A 200 -21.23 6.76 -7.39
N SER A 201 -20.08 7.15 -6.84
CA SER A 201 -18.79 7.16 -7.57
C SER A 201 -18.24 5.74 -7.78
N VAL A 202 -18.55 4.82 -6.85
CA VAL A 202 -18.12 3.42 -6.92
C VAL A 202 -18.74 2.67 -8.10
N PHE A 203 -19.94 3.05 -8.56
CA PHE A 203 -20.60 2.40 -9.70
C PHE A 203 -19.72 2.40 -10.97
N VAL A 204 -18.95 3.46 -11.18
CA VAL A 204 -18.03 3.60 -12.33
C VAL A 204 -16.80 2.67 -12.22
N LEU A 205 -16.49 2.19 -11.01
CA LEU A 205 -15.31 1.38 -10.70
C LEU A 205 -15.58 -0.14 -10.73
N THR A 206 -16.81 -0.56 -11.02
CA THR A 206 -17.27 -1.96 -10.95
C THR A 206 -16.58 -2.93 -11.92
N GLY A 207 -15.79 -2.43 -12.87
CA GLY A 207 -15.06 -3.23 -13.86
C GLY A 207 -13.68 -3.74 -13.42
N ASP A 208 -13.11 -3.29 -12.29
CA ASP A 208 -11.79 -3.75 -11.84
C ASP A 208 -11.90 -4.98 -10.91
N PRO A 209 -11.41 -6.17 -11.32
CA PRO A 209 -11.44 -7.38 -10.50
C PRO A 209 -10.78 -7.23 -9.12
N ASN A 210 -9.82 -6.31 -8.99
CA ASN A 210 -9.12 -6.06 -7.73
C ASN A 210 -9.97 -5.29 -6.72
N LEU A 211 -10.99 -4.55 -7.18
CA LEU A 211 -11.84 -3.72 -6.35
C LEU A 211 -13.17 -4.40 -5.99
N VAL A 212 -13.61 -5.41 -6.75
CA VAL A 212 -14.89 -6.12 -6.51
C VAL A 212 -15.08 -6.49 -5.04
N LYS A 213 -14.08 -7.14 -4.42
CA LYS A 213 -14.18 -7.54 -3.02
C LYS A 213 -14.25 -6.35 -2.06
N LYS A 214 -13.53 -5.25 -2.35
CA LYS A 214 -13.59 -4.03 -1.53
C LYS A 214 -14.95 -3.34 -1.63
N ILE A 215 -15.53 -3.31 -2.84
CA ILE A 215 -16.88 -2.80 -3.10
C ILE A 215 -17.92 -3.62 -2.31
N GLU A 216 -17.85 -4.95 -2.37
CA GLU A 216 -18.76 -5.82 -1.63
C GLU A 216 -18.67 -5.60 -0.11
N VAL A 217 -17.44 -5.53 0.44
CA VAL A 217 -17.21 -5.27 1.86
C VAL A 217 -17.72 -3.89 2.27
N PHE A 218 -17.50 -2.88 1.43
CA PHE A 218 -18.02 -1.52 1.64
C PHE A 218 -19.55 -1.51 1.71
N GLN A 219 -20.24 -2.06 0.72
CA GLN A 219 -21.72 -2.10 0.68
C GLN A 219 -22.30 -2.83 1.89
N GLN A 220 -21.72 -3.99 2.25
CA GLN A 220 -22.15 -4.74 3.42
C GLN A 220 -21.95 -3.97 4.72
N SER A 221 -20.86 -3.23 4.83
CA SER A 221 -20.54 -2.46 6.04
C SER A 221 -21.43 -1.22 6.14
N LEU A 222 -21.71 -0.56 5.01
CA LEU A 222 -22.63 0.59 4.96
C LEU A 222 -24.02 0.19 5.41
N ALA A 223 -24.55 -0.92 4.88
CA ALA A 223 -25.86 -1.45 5.28
C ALA A 223 -25.94 -1.78 6.78
N LYS A 224 -24.84 -2.26 7.39
CA LYS A 224 -24.79 -2.52 8.83
C LYS A 224 -24.88 -1.23 9.65
N LEU A 225 -24.15 -0.19 9.26
CA LEU A 225 -24.20 1.10 9.95
C LEU A 225 -25.59 1.73 9.82
N GLU A 226 -26.20 1.70 8.65
CA GLU A 226 -27.55 2.22 8.44
C GLU A 226 -28.59 1.50 9.27
N ARG A 227 -28.53 0.17 9.32
CA ARG A 227 -29.43 -0.62 10.16
C ARG A 227 -29.27 -0.27 11.63
N LEU A 228 -28.03 -0.13 12.10
CA LEU A 228 -27.75 0.28 13.47
C LEU A 228 -28.39 1.64 13.80
N LEU A 229 -28.27 2.62 12.90
CA LEU A 229 -28.84 3.96 13.10
C LEU A 229 -30.37 3.95 13.00
N TYR A 230 -30.93 3.15 12.10
CA TYR A 230 -32.37 2.95 11.99
C TYR A 230 -32.96 2.37 13.28
N ASP A 231 -32.38 1.27 13.79
CA ASP A 231 -32.85 0.64 15.03
C ASP A 231 -32.76 1.62 16.22
N GLN A 232 -31.72 2.46 16.27
CA GLN A 232 -31.60 3.52 17.28
C GLN A 232 -32.67 4.60 17.13
N SER A 233 -33.03 4.99 15.91
CA SER A 233 -34.07 6.00 15.66
C SER A 233 -35.45 5.53 16.13
N LEU A 234 -35.75 4.23 15.97
CA LEU A 234 -36.99 3.63 16.45
C LEU A 234 -37.09 3.66 17.98
N GLN A 235 -36.00 3.31 18.67
CA GLN A 235 -35.96 3.35 20.14
C GLN A 235 -36.20 4.75 20.71
N VAL A 236 -35.73 5.80 20.02
CA VAL A 236 -35.99 7.18 20.44
C VAL A 236 -37.46 7.54 20.24
N SER A 237 -38.09 7.05 19.18
CA SER A 237 -39.52 7.33 18.89
C SER A 237 -40.51 6.60 19.79
N GLU A 238 -40.12 5.50 20.45
CA GLU A 238 -40.98 4.76 21.39
C GLU A 238 -41.04 5.38 22.80
N VAL A 239 -40.15 6.33 23.11
CA VAL A 239 -40.01 6.97 24.44
C VAL A 239 -40.68 8.35 24.50
N VAL A 240 -41.32 8.78 23.41
CA VAL A 240 -42.11 10.02 23.30
C VAL A 240 -43.59 9.70 23.27
#